data_AF-A0A0F9G4W8-F1
#
_entry.id   AF-A0A0F9G4W8-F1
#
_cell.length_a   1.000
_cell.length_b   1.000
_cell.length_c   1.000
_cell.angle_alpha   90.00
_cell.angle_beta   90.00
_cell.angle_gamma   90.00
#
_symmetry.space_group_name_H-M   'P 1'
#
loop_
_entity.id
_entity.type
_entity.pdbx_description
1 polymer ?
#
loop_
_entity_poly.entity_id
_entity_poly.type
_entity_poly.pdbx_seq_one_letter_code
_entity_poly.pdbx_strand_id
1 'polypeptide(L)'
;MEINTELLSGDCKEELRKLPENSVDLIFTSPPYADQRKKTYGGIHPDNYVEWFLPTTEQLLRVLKPTGTFILNIKEKVVNG
;
A
#
# COMPACT_ATOMS: atom_id res chain seq x y z
N MET A 1 -8.62 -11.17 26.09
CA MET A 1 -8.36 -10.18 25.03
C MET A 1 -9.51 -10.29 24.05
N GLU A 2 -10.19 -9.18 23.81
CA GLU A 2 -11.20 -9.07 22.76
C GLU A 2 -10.49 -8.81 21.44
N ILE A 3 -10.87 -9.52 20.37
CA ILE A 3 -10.31 -9.35 19.03
C ILE A 3 -11.35 -8.61 18.21
N ASN A 4 -10.97 -7.43 17.70
CA ASN A 4 -11.79 -6.64 16.79
C ASN A 4 -11.25 -6.75 15.37
N THR A 5 -12.14 -6.97 14.40
CA THR A 5 -11.81 -7.07 12.98
C THR A 5 -12.73 -6.16 12.19
N GLU A 6 -12.14 -5.21 11.46
CA GLU A 6 -12.86 -4.29 10.59
C GLU A 6 -12.41 -4.48 9.13
N LEU A 7 -13.38 -4.48 8.21
CA LEU A 7 -13.14 -4.56 6.77
C LEU A 7 -13.67 -3.29 6.11
N LEU A 8 -12.77 -2.51 5.54
CA LEU A 8 -13.09 -1.27 4.83
C LEU A 8 -13.08 -1.53 3.32
N SER A 9 -14.18 -1.21 2.64
CA SER A 9 -14.31 -1.35 1.19
C SER A 9 -14.26 0.01 0.51
N GLY A 10 -13.19 0.29 -0.24
CA GLY A 10 -12.99 1.56 -0.94
C GLY A 10 -11.63 1.66 -1.63
N ASP A 11 -11.34 2.82 -2.24
CA ASP A 11 -9.97 3.16 -2.66
C ASP A 11 -9.12 3.35 -1.41
N CYS A 12 -8.02 2.59 -1.29
CA CYS A 12 -7.16 2.65 -0.11
C CYS A 12 -6.58 4.06 0.11
N LYS A 13 -6.38 4.87 -0.94
CA LYS A 13 -5.92 6.26 -0.80
C LYS A 13 -6.92 7.13 -0.06
N GLU A 14 -8.21 6.81 -0.15
CA GLU A 14 -9.29 7.54 0.53
C GLU A 14 -9.57 6.95 1.91
N GLU A 15 -9.58 5.62 2.04
CA GLU A 15 -9.82 4.97 3.34
C GLU A 15 -8.68 5.25 4.33
N LEU A 16 -7.42 5.24 3.88
CA LEU A 16 -6.27 5.55 4.74
C LEU A 16 -6.36 6.97 5.32
N ARG A 17 -6.95 7.95 4.63
CA ARG A 17 -7.11 9.33 5.13
C ARG A 17 -8.05 9.42 6.32
N LYS A 18 -8.98 8.48 6.47
CA LYS A 18 -9.97 8.46 7.55
C LYS A 18 -9.40 7.88 8.85
N LEU A 19 -8.29 7.15 8.78
CA LEU A 19 -7.64 6.56 9.93
C LEU A 19 -6.88 7.62 10.76
N PRO A 20 -6.80 7.51 12.09
CA PRO A 20 -6.00 8.42 12.90
C PRO A 20 -4.50 8.28 12.61
N GLU A 21 -3.74 9.34 12.83
CA GLU A 21 -2.28 9.29 12.81
C GLU A 21 -1.74 8.38 13.91
N ASN A 22 -0.57 7.77 13.71
CA ASN A 22 0.12 6.93 14.71
C ASN A 22 -0.80 5.87 15.37
N SER A 23 -1.70 5.26 14.60
CA SER A 23 -2.70 4.32 15.10
C SER A 23 -2.38 2.86 14.81
N VAL A 24 -1.47 2.60 13.86
CA VAL A 24 -1.15 1.25 13.37
C VAL A 24 0.25 0.82 13.82
N ASP A 25 0.37 -0.37 14.41
CA ASP A 25 1.64 -0.96 14.82
C ASP A 25 2.35 -1.74 13.70
N LEU A 26 1.57 -2.37 12.82
CA LEU A 26 2.09 -3.17 11.70
C LEU A 26 1.27 -2.91 10.45
N ILE A 27 1.95 -2.55 9.37
CA ILE A 27 1.36 -2.53 8.03
C ILE A 27 2.02 -3.63 7.21
N PHE A 28 1.21 -4.54 6.69
CA PHE A 28 1.64 -5.56 5.72
C PHE A 28 0.85 -5.37 4.43
N THR A 29 1.53 -5.11 3.32
CA THR A 29 0.86 -4.81 2.05
C THR A 29 1.59 -5.36 0.83
N SER A 30 0.82 -5.60 -0.24
CA SER A 30 1.31 -5.99 -1.56
C SER A 30 0.55 -5.16 -2.62
N PRO A 31 0.96 -3.90 -2.87
CA PRO A 31 0.31 -3.07 -3.89
C PRO A 31 0.34 -3.76 -5.25
N PRO A 32 -0.59 -3.43 -6.17
CA PRO A 32 -0.52 -3.88 -7.57
C PRO A 32 0.90 -3.73 -8.13
N TYR A 33 1.47 -4.79 -8.68
CA TYR A 33 2.82 -4.74 -9.23
C TYR A 33 2.83 -4.04 -10.60
N ALA A 34 3.90 -3.28 -10.84
CA ALA A 34 4.09 -2.56 -12.10
C ALA A 34 3.90 -3.51 -13.30
N ASP A 35 3.04 -3.08 -14.22
CA ASP A 35 2.82 -3.73 -15.52
C ASP A 35 2.30 -5.19 -15.49
N GLN A 36 2.05 -5.78 -14.31
CA GLN A 36 1.59 -7.17 -14.16
C GLN A 36 0.06 -7.33 -14.12
N ARG A 37 -0.70 -6.22 -14.08
CA ARG A 37 -2.18 -6.24 -14.07
C ARG A 37 -2.82 -5.23 -15.05
N LYS A 38 -2.31 -5.16 -16.29
CA LYS A 38 -2.87 -4.28 -17.35
C LYS A 38 -4.39 -4.45 -17.55
N LYS A 39 -4.91 -5.68 -17.43
CA LYS A 39 -6.34 -5.96 -17.61
C LYS A 39 -7.25 -5.52 -16.45
N THR A 40 -6.71 -5.19 -15.27
CA THR A 40 -7.52 -4.96 -14.05
C THR A 40 -7.33 -3.58 -13.44
N TYR A 41 -6.15 -2.94 -13.61
CA TYR A 41 -5.83 -1.64 -12.99
C TYR A 41 -5.22 -0.61 -13.95
N GLY A 42 -5.34 -0.82 -15.28
CA GLY A 42 -4.65 -0.01 -16.29
C GLY A 42 -3.16 -0.33 -16.44
N GLY A 43 -2.52 -0.86 -15.40
CA GLY A 43 -1.11 -1.26 -15.39
C GLY A 43 -0.20 -0.03 -15.33
N ILE A 44 0.42 0.23 -14.19
CA ILE A 44 1.40 1.31 -14.07
C ILE A 44 2.70 0.85 -14.71
N HIS A 45 3.24 1.64 -15.63
CA HIS A 45 4.56 1.41 -16.21
C HIS A 45 5.61 1.40 -15.08
N PRO A 46 6.60 0.49 -15.08
CA PRO A 46 7.60 0.42 -14.01
C PRO A 46 8.26 1.76 -13.68
N ASP A 47 8.57 2.56 -14.69
CA ASP A 47 9.18 3.89 -14.51
C ASP A 47 8.28 4.87 -13.74
N ASN A 48 6.96 4.69 -13.80
CA ASN A 48 5.98 5.54 -13.12
C ASN A 48 5.53 4.94 -11.77
N TYR A 49 6.06 3.78 -11.38
CA TYR A 49 5.56 3.03 -10.23
C TYR A 49 5.78 3.77 -8.91
N VAL A 50 6.97 4.34 -8.75
CA VAL A 50 7.35 5.09 -7.55
C VAL A 50 6.44 6.30 -7.40
N GLU A 51 6.31 7.11 -8.45
CA GLU A 51 5.45 8.30 -8.44
C GLU A 51 3.98 7.97 -8.15
N TRP A 52 3.48 6.86 -8.72
CA TRP A 52 2.13 6.39 -8.46
C TRP A 52 1.92 5.93 -7.01
N PHE A 53 2.91 5.27 -6.41
CA PHE A 53 2.79 4.69 -5.07
C PHE A 53 3.07 5.70 -3.94
N LEU A 54 3.91 6.71 -4.20
CA LEU A 54 4.33 7.72 -3.21
C LEU A 54 3.15 8.34 -2.42
N PRO A 55 2.05 8.82 -3.05
CA PRO A 55 0.90 9.38 -2.32
C PRO A 55 0.23 8.38 -1.36
N THR A 56 0.26 7.09 -1.69
CA THR A 56 -0.25 6.04 -0.79
C THR A 56 0.70 5.86 0.38
N THR A 57 2.01 5.79 0.13
CA THR A 57 3.01 5.62 1.19
C THR A 57 3.07 6.78 2.18
N GLU A 58 2.75 8.00 1.75
CA GLU A 58 2.60 9.15 2.65
C GLU A 58 1.52 8.90 3.71
N GLN A 59 0.37 8.36 3.29
CA GLN A 59 -0.71 8.02 4.22
C GLN A 59 -0.35 6.79 5.08
N LEU A 60 0.35 5.80 4.51
CA LEU A 60 0.86 4.65 5.29
C LEU A 60 1.81 5.11 6.40
N LEU A 61 2.72 6.05 6.10
CA LEU A 61 3.63 6.63 7.09
C LEU A 61 2.86 7.40 8.17
N ARG A 62 1.87 8.22 7.78
CA ARG A 62 1.06 9.00 8.72
C ARG A 62 0.34 8.13 9.75
N VAL A 63 -0.24 7.01 9.33
CA VAL A 63 -1.00 6.12 10.23
C VAL A 63 -0.11 5.17 11.02
N LEU A 64 1.11 4.92 10.55
CA LEU A 64 2.08 4.08 11.25
C LEU A 64 2.60 4.81 12.49
N LYS A 65 2.65 4.11 13.62
CA LYS A 65 3.30 4.63 14.84
C LYS A 65 4.81 4.84 14.61
N PRO A 66 5.48 5.70 15.39
CA PRO A 66 6.94 5.84 15.33
C PRO A 66 7.69 4.53 15.64
N THR A 67 7.06 3.63 16.40
CA THR A 67 7.57 2.28 16.73
C THR A 67 7.03 1.19 15.80
N GLY A 68 6.22 1.55 14.81
CA GLY A 68 5.54 0.62 13.93
C GLY A 68 6.46 0.04 12.87
N THR A 69 6.06 -1.09 12.29
CA THR A 69 6.78 -1.75 11.20
C THR A 69 5.96 -1.70 9.91
N PHE A 70 6.64 -1.39 8.80
CA PHE A 70 6.07 -1.44 7.46
C PHE A 70 6.72 -2.57 6.66
N ILE A 71 5.91 -3.52 6.21
CA ILE A 71 6.31 -4.63 5.36
C ILE A 71 5.67 -4.45 3.99
N LEU A 72 6.52 -4.20 3.00
CA LEU A 72 6.15 -4.06 1.60
C LEU A 72 6.55 -5.33 0.85
N ASN A 73 5.56 -6.12 0.44
CA ASN A 73 5.76 -7.24 -0.45
C ASN A 73 5.64 -6.75 -1.90
N ILE A 74 6.78 -6.68 -2.60
CA ILE A 74 6.86 -6.37 -4.03
C ILE A 74 7.75 -7.38 -4.73
N LYS A 75 7.46 -7.65 -6.00
CA LYS A 75 8.29 -8.50 -6.85
C LYS A 75 8.70 -7.73 -8.09
N GLU A 76 10.00 -7.74 -8.38
CA GLU A 76 10.51 -7.19 -9.63
C GLU A 76 9.96 -7.99 -10.82
N LYS A 77 9.72 -7.28 -11.93
CA LYS A 77 9.50 -7.91 -13.23
C LYS A 77 10.88 -8.15 -13.83
N VAL A 78 11.30 -9.41 -13.95
CA VAL A 78 12.50 -9.76 -14.71
C VAL A 78 12.26 -9.33 -16.16
N VAL A 79 13.05 -8.38 -16.65
CA VAL A 79 13.07 -7.97 -18.05
C VAL A 79 14.39 -8.48 -18.61
N ASN A 80 14.32 -9.40 -19.58
CA ASN A 80 15.46 -10.00 -20.29
C ASN A 80 16.32 -11.06 -19.57
N GLY A 81 15.79 -11.75 -18.56
CA GLY A 81 16.40 -12.97 -18.00
C GLY A 81 17.54 -12.70 -17.02
#